data_AF-A0A0Q8RPY8-F1
#
_entry.id   AF-A0A0Q8RPY8-F1
#
_cell.length_a   1.000
_cell.length_b   1.000
_cell.length_c   1.000
_cell.angle_alpha   90.00
_cell.angle_beta   90.00
_cell.angle_gamma   90.00
#
_symmetry.space_group_name_H-M   'P 1'
#
loop_
_entity.id
_entity.type
_entity.pdbx_description
1 polymer ?
#
loop_
_entity_poly.entity_id
_entity_poly.type
_entity_poly.pdbx_seq_one_letter_code
_entity_poly.pdbx_strand_id
1 'polypeptide(L)' 'MNEIDLTILKHLETARGQSIGMPSVPEASEDEIWEAIERLSRRRYIRIVGSSNAHSPVGKDVEELHLTALGARFLVGLA' A
#
# COMPACT_ATOMS: atom_id res chain seq x y z
N MET A 1 -3.45 10.10 -9.27
CA MET A 1 -3.52 9.06 -8.22
C MET A 1 -4.94 9.13 -7.66
N ASN A 2 -5.59 8.01 -7.35
CA ASN A 2 -6.94 8.04 -6.77
C ASN A 2 -6.88 8.23 -5.24
N GLU A 3 -8.04 8.40 -4.60
CA GLU A 3 -8.14 8.70 -3.17
C GLU A 3 -7.68 7.53 -2.29
N ILE A 4 -8.02 6.29 -2.65
CA ILE A 4 -7.62 5.07 -1.91
C ILE A 4 -6.10 4.93 -1.88
N ASP A 5 -5.44 5.09 -3.04
CA ASP A 5 -3.98 5.05 -3.16
C ASP A 5 -3.33 6.10 -2.24
N LEU A 6 -3.86 7.32 -2.20
CA LEU A 6 -3.36 8.40 -1.33
C LEU A 6 -3.59 8.11 0.15
N THR A 7 -4.76 7.57 0.51
CA THR A 7 -5.09 7.21 1.90
C THR A 7 -4.16 6.12 2.42
N ILE A 8 -3.86 5.10 1.62
CA ILE A 8 -2.89 4.06 1.99
C ILE A 8 -1.49 4.65 2.18
N LEU A 9 -1.03 5.51 1.27
CA LEU A 9 0.30 6.12 1.40
C LEU A 9 0.41 7.02 2.64
N LYS A 10 -0.61 7.84 2.93
CA LYS A 10 -0.66 8.67 4.15
C LYS A 10 -0.76 7.83 5.42
N HIS A 11 -1.51 6.74 5.39
CA HIS A 11 -1.58 5.79 6.49
C HIS A 11 -0.18 5.24 6.81
N LEU A 12 0.54 4.79 5.78
CA LEU A 12 1.91 4.30 5.95
C LEU A 12 2.86 5.40 6.43
N GLU A 13 2.77 6.61 5.89
CA GLU A 13 3.58 7.75 6.37
C GLU A 13 3.35 8.01 7.87
N THR A 14 2.09 8.04 8.31
CA THR A 14 1.71 8.21 9.72
C THR A 14 2.21 7.05 10.58
N ALA A 15 2.23 5.83 10.02
CA ALA A 15 2.77 4.63 10.64
C ALA A 15 4.30 4.49 10.50
N ARG A 16 5.03 5.61 10.28
CA ARG A 16 6.49 5.66 10.14
C ARG A 16 7.04 4.80 9.00
N GLY A 17 6.25 4.66 7.94
CA GLY A 17 6.56 3.91 6.73
C GLY A 17 6.27 2.43 6.81
N GLN A 18 5.59 1.91 7.85
CA GLN A 18 5.31 0.49 7.98
C GLN A 18 3.92 0.23 8.57
N SER A 19 3.17 -0.72 8.01
CA SER A 19 1.95 -1.27 8.63
C SER A 19 1.99 -2.79 8.66
N ILE A 20 1.38 -3.38 9.68
CA ILE A 20 1.12 -4.82 9.76
C ILE A 20 -0.23 -5.09 9.11
N GLY A 21 -0.27 -6.06 8.21
CA GLY A 21 -1.47 -6.44 7.51
C GLY A 21 -1.92 -5.45 6.44
N MET A 22 -3.11 -5.73 5.92
CA MET A 22 -3.79 -4.89 4.95
C MET A 22 -4.37 -3.63 5.63
N PRO A 23 -4.09 -2.42 5.14
CA PRO A 23 -4.62 -1.19 5.72
C PRO A 23 -6.13 -1.10 5.50
N SER A 24 -6.85 -0.60 6.50
CA SER A 24 -8.26 -0.23 6.36
C SER A 24 -8.38 1.16 5.74
N VAL A 25 -9.13 1.27 4.65
CA VAL A 25 -9.51 2.53 4.02
C VAL A 25 -11.01 2.72 4.21
N PRO A 26 -11.48 3.82 4.85
CA PRO A 26 -12.91 4.07 5.00
C PRO A 26 -13.61 4.06 3.63
N GLU A 27 -14.81 3.47 3.59
CA GLU A 27 -15.68 3.44 2.41
C GLU A 27 -15.15 2.65 1.21
N ALA A 28 -13.95 2.08 1.29
CA ALA A 28 -13.41 1.18 0.28
C ALA A 28 -13.72 -0.30 0.62
N SER A 29 -14.10 -1.06 -0.40
CA SER A 29 -14.19 -2.51 -0.33
C SER A 29 -12.80 -3.16 -0.27
N GLU A 30 -12.75 -4.42 0.17
CA GLU A 30 -11.51 -5.19 0.24
C GLU A 30 -10.84 -5.31 -1.15
N ASP A 31 -11.64 -5.55 -2.19
CA ASP A 31 -11.15 -5.64 -3.58
C ASP A 31 -10.50 -4.34 -4.05
N GLU A 32 -11.10 -3.18 -3.74
CA GLU A 32 -10.52 -1.88 -4.08
C GLU A 32 -9.19 -1.61 -3.36
N ILE A 33 -9.07 -2.06 -2.11
CA ILE A 33 -7.83 -1.98 -1.34
C ILE A 33 -6.77 -2.90 -1.96
N TRP A 34 -7.13 -4.13 -2.35
CA TRP A 34 -6.23 -5.05 -3.04
C TRP A 34 -5.70 -4.46 -4.34
N GLU A 35 -6.58 -3.91 -5.18
CA GLU A 35 -6.16 -3.25 -6.41
C GLU A 35 -5.26 -2.04 -6.15
N ALA A 36 -5.53 -1.28 -5.09
CA ALA A 36 -4.68 -0.15 -4.70
C ALA A 36 -3.29 -0.61 -4.28
N ILE A 37 -3.19 -1.65 -3.46
CA ILE A 37 -1.92 -2.26 -3.05
C ILE A 37 -1.15 -2.77 -4.28
N GLU A 38 -1.84 -3.45 -5.20
CA GLU A 38 -1.24 -3.92 -6.44
C GLU A 38 -0.69 -2.75 -7.28
N ARG A 39 -1.48 -1.70 -7.50
CA ARG A 39 -1.07 -0.50 -8.26
C ARG A 39 0.13 0.18 -7.61
N LEU A 40 0.10 0.39 -6.29
CA LEU A 40 1.17 1.05 -5.53
C LEU A 40 2.46 0.21 -5.53
N SER A 41 2.34 -1.11 -5.44
CA SER A 41 3.45 -2.06 -5.51
C SER A 41 4.10 -2.04 -6.90
N ARG A 42 3.31 -2.12 -7.98
CA ARG A 42 3.79 -2.00 -9.38
C ARG A 42 4.51 -0.67 -9.64
N ARG A 43 4.05 0.42 -9.02
CA ARG A 43 4.69 1.74 -9.08
C ARG A 43 5.93 1.87 -8.20
N ARG A 44 6.26 0.85 -7.40
CA ARG A 44 7.34 0.84 -6.41
C ARG A 44 7.19 1.92 -5.35
N TYR A 45 5.96 2.31 -5.03
CA TYR A 45 5.69 3.26 -3.94
C TYR A 45 5.63 2.56 -2.59
N ILE A 46 5.15 1.32 -2.59
CA ILE A 46 5.18 0.43 -1.43
C ILE A 46 5.92 -0.86 -1.76
N ARG A 47 6.37 -1.57 -0.72
CA ARG A 47 6.92 -2.92 -0.77
C ARG A 47 6.07 -3.81 0.14
N ILE A 48 5.72 -4.99 -0.37
CA ILE A 48 4.92 -5.99 0.33
C ILE A 48 5.86 -7.05 0.90
N VAL A 49 5.73 -7.32 2.19
CA VAL A 49 6.40 -8.42 2.88
C VAL A 49 5.34 -9.42 3.30
N GLY A 50 5.62 -10.68 3.02
CA GLY A 50 4.79 -11.80 3.43
C GLY A 50 5.12 -13.05 2.63
N SER A 51 4.51 -14.15 3.04
CA SER A 51 4.66 -15.45 2.41
C SER A 51 4.15 -15.47 0.96
N SER A 52 4.67 -16.37 0.13
CA SER A 52 4.19 -16.53 -1.24
C SER A 52 2.78 -17.13 -1.25
N ASN A 53 1.85 -16.44 -1.92
CA ASN A 53 0.46 -16.86 -2.04
C ASN A 53 -0.03 -16.66 -3.48
N ALA A 54 -0.24 -17.75 -4.21
CA ALA A 54 -0.69 -17.71 -5.61
C ALA A 54 -2.16 -17.27 -5.78
N HIS A 55 -2.94 -17.27 -4.70
CA HIS A 55 -4.32 -16.79 -4.69
C HIS A 55 -4.42 -15.27 -4.45
N SER A 56 -3.32 -14.64 -4.03
CA SER A 56 -3.25 -13.20 -3.83
C SER A 56 -3.01 -12.46 -5.15
N PRO A 57 -3.71 -11.33 -5.43
CA PRO A 57 -3.47 -10.50 -6.61
C PRO A 57 -2.01 -10.02 -6.76
N VAL A 58 -1.28 -9.94 -5.65
CA VAL A 58 0.13 -9.52 -5.61
C VAL A 58 1.11 -10.69 -5.45
N GLY A 59 0.62 -11.93 -5.55
CA GLY A 59 1.41 -13.16 -5.46
C GLY A 59 1.96 -13.47 -4.07
N LYS A 60 1.53 -12.73 -3.04
CA LYS A 60 1.97 -12.83 -1.65
C LYS A 60 0.88 -12.47 -0.66
N ASP A 61 0.95 -13.04 0.53
CA ASP A 61 0.21 -12.51 1.66
C ASP A 61 0.73 -11.11 2.02
N VAL A 62 -0.18 -10.24 2.44
CA VAL A 62 0.17 -8.90 2.93
C VAL A 62 0.32 -8.99 4.44
N GLU A 63 1.48 -9.47 4.89
CA GLU A 63 1.82 -9.50 6.32
C GLU A 63 2.33 -8.13 6.78
N GLU A 64 3.10 -7.46 5.94
CA GLU A 64 3.52 -6.08 6.16
C GLU A 64 3.56 -5.26 4.86
N LEU A 65 3.24 -3.98 4.98
CA LEU A 65 3.45 -3.00 3.93
C LEU A 65 4.48 -1.97 4.37
N HIS A 66 5.38 -1.64 3.46
CA HIS A 66 6.46 -0.70 3.69
C HIS A 66 6.38 0.43 2.68
N LEU A 67 6.36 1.68 3.13
CA LEU A 67 6.52 2.84 2.28
C LEU A 67 7.98 2.90 1.78
N THR A 68 8.16 2.98 0.47
CA THR A 68 9.50 3.13 -0.11
C THR A 68 9.94 4.60 -0.11
N ALA A 69 11.23 4.84 -0.34
CA ALA A 69 11.73 6.19 -0.57
C ALA A 69 11.04 6.91 -1.74
N LEU A 70 10.63 6.18 -2.79
CA LEU A 70 9.91 6.77 -3.92
C LEU A 70 8.49 7.19 -3.53
N GLY A 71 7.78 6.34 -2.77
CA GLY A 71 6.46 6.65 -2.25
C GLY A 71 6.48 7.84 -1.28
N ALA A 72 7.47 7.90 -0.38
CA ALA A 72 7.65 9.02 0.54
C ALA A 72 7.93 10.33 -0.21
N ARG A 73 8.83 10.31 -1.21
CA ARG A 73 9.10 11.50 -2.05
C ARG A 73 7.87 11.97 -2.82
N PHE A 74 7.03 11.04 -3.27
CA PHE A 74 5.78 11.39 -3.93
C PHE A 74 4.85 12.18 -2.99
N LEU A 75 4.70 11.75 -1.73
CA LEU A 75 3.87 12.46 -0.74
C LEU A 75 4.39 13.86 -0.45
N VAL A 76 5.72 14.03 -0.28
CA VAL A 76 6.34 15.34 -0.07
C VAL A 76 6.10 16.28 -1.26
N GLY A 77 6.09 15.77 -2.49
CA GLY A 77 5.82 16.57 -3.69
C GLY A 77 4.37 17.01 -3.88
N LEU A 78 3.44 16.50 -3.06
CA LEU A 78 2.02 16.91 -3.05
C LEU A 78 1.71 17.99 -2.01
N ALA A 79 2.57 18.17 -1.00
CA ALA A 79 2.43 19.16 0.07
C ALA A 79 2.90 20.55 -0.37
#